data_AF-A0A6J4VWK0-F1
#
_entry.id   AF-A0A6J4VWK0-F1
#
_cell.length_a   1.000
_cell.length_b   1.000
_cell.length_c   1.000
_cell.angle_alpha   90.00
_cell.angle_beta   90.00
_cell.angle_gamma   90.00
#
_symmetry.space_group_name_H-M   'P 1'
#
loop_
_entity.id
_entity.type
_entity.pdbx_description
1 polymer ?
#
loop_
_entity_poly.entity_id
_entity_poly.type
_entity_poly.pdbx_seq_one_letter_code
_entity_poly.pdbx_strand_id
1 'polypeptide(L)'
;MGLLTSFERYTVRYRCSDRRGRTALIVEDSAGAAYLFTSGTLQGRMGGNNASTRLAKRLEQVAHWRQVPRVAPYTLDGLRQMAG
;
A
#
# COMPACT_ATOMS: atom_id res chain seq x y z
N MET A 1 -21.26 18.32 -11.77
CA MET A 1 -20.05 18.60 -10.96
C MET A 1 -20.16 17.85 -9.65
N GLY A 2 -19.76 16.57 -9.61
CA GLY A 2 -19.78 15.76 -8.39
C GLY A 2 -18.35 15.51 -7.92
N LEU A 3 -17.84 16.36 -7.02
CA LEU A 3 -16.59 16.10 -6.32
C LEU A 3 -16.86 15.06 -5.23
N LEU A 4 -17.02 13.80 -5.64
CA LEU A 4 -16.81 12.67 -4.75
C LEU A 4 -15.30 12.51 -4.61
N THR A 5 -14.65 13.43 -3.90
CA THR A 5 -13.30 13.17 -3.37
C THR A 5 -13.50 12.17 -2.25
N SER A 6 -13.61 10.90 -2.62
CA SER A 6 -13.57 9.80 -1.65
C SER A 6 -12.32 10.02 -0.81
N PHE A 7 -12.51 10.33 0.48
CA PHE A 7 -11.47 10.34 1.50
C PHE A 7 -11.03 8.90 1.77
N GLU A 8 -10.64 8.17 0.73
CA GLU A 8 -10.14 6.82 0.86
C GLU A 8 -8.84 6.89 1.65
N ARG A 9 -8.89 6.22 2.81
CA ARG A 9 -7.77 6.11 3.71
C ARG A 9 -7.20 4.71 3.63
N TYR A 10 -5.88 4.66 3.62
CA TYR A 10 -5.11 3.47 3.39
C TYR A 10 -4.14 3.25 4.54
N THR A 11 -4.14 2.05 5.10
CA THR A 11 -3.22 1.67 6.15
C THR A 11 -2.01 0.98 5.55
N VAL A 12 -0.80 1.49 5.79
CA VAL A 12 0.43 0.83 5.35
C VAL A 12 0.64 -0.45 6.17
N ARG A 13 0.89 -1.57 5.49
CA ARG A 13 1.11 -2.89 6.12
C ARG A 13 2.51 -3.43 5.85
N TYR A 14 3.05 -3.18 4.66
CA TYR A 14 4.42 -3.55 4.31
C TYR A 14 5.08 -2.44 3.52
N ARG A 15 6.41 -2.38 3.64
CA ARG A 15 7.28 -1.48 2.89
C ARG A 15 8.40 -2.27 2.25
N CYS A 16 8.71 -1.92 1.01
CA CYS A 16 9.91 -2.34 0.30
C CYS A 16 10.66 -1.09 -0.15
N SER A 17 11.99 -1.11 -0.05
CA SER A 17 12.85 -0.06 -0.60
C SER A 17 13.91 -0.73 -1.46
N ASP A 18 14.06 -0.29 -2.71
CA ASP A 18 15.11 -0.79 -3.59
C ASP A 18 16.44 -0.06 -3.35
N ARG A 19 17.52 -0.55 -3.96
CA ARG A 19 18.87 0.06 -3.86
C ARG A 19 18.95 1.46 -4.46
N ARG A 20 17.95 1.90 -5.23
CA ARG A 20 17.87 3.24 -5.84
C ARG A 20 17.01 4.19 -4.99
N GLY A 21 16.59 3.77 -3.79
CA GLY A 21 15.77 4.56 -2.89
C GLY A 21 14.29 4.57 -3.24
N ARG A 22 13.85 3.87 -4.28
CA ARG A 22 12.43 3.80 -4.64
C ARG A 22 11.70 2.99 -3.59
N THR A 23 10.66 3.57 -3.01
CA THR A 23 9.83 2.92 -2.00
C THR A 23 8.53 2.42 -2.62
N ALA A 24 8.22 1.16 -2.37
CA ALA A 24 6.93 0.55 -2.67
C ALA A 24 6.24 0.15 -1.36
N LEU A 25 4.92 0.30 -1.31
CA LEU A 25 4.12 0.03 -0.12
C LEU A 25 3.05 -1.00 -0.45
N ILE A 26 2.75 -1.88 0.49
CA ILE A 26 1.48 -2.63 0.48
C ILE A 26 0.57 -1.93 1.47
N VAL A 27 -0.56 -1.46 0.97
CA VAL A 27 -1.55 -0.72 1.75
C VAL A 27 -2.88 -1.45 1.75
N GLU A 28 -3.67 -1.24 2.80
CA GLU A 28 -4.98 -1.86 2.99
C GLU A 28 -6.05 -0.76 3.11
N ASP A 29 -7.15 -0.87 2.38
CA ASP A 29 -8.30 0.02 2.52
C ASP A 29 -9.19 -0.38 3.72
N SER A 30 -10.21 0.42 4.02
CA SER A 30 -11.15 0.15 5.12
C SER A 30 -11.99 -1.12 4.91
N ALA A 31 -12.09 -1.63 3.69
CA ALA A 31 -12.77 -2.89 3.37
C ALA A 31 -11.84 -4.11 3.51
N GLY A 32 -10.58 -3.90 3.88
CA GLY A 32 -9.59 -4.97 4.02
C GLY A 32 -9.00 -5.44 2.68
N ALA A 33 -9.22 -4.71 1.58
CA ALA A 33 -8.55 -5.01 0.32
C ALA A 33 -7.13 -4.42 0.33
N ALA A 34 -6.17 -5.20 -0.16
CA ALA A 34 -4.78 -4.80 -0.26
C ALA A 34 -4.42 -4.34 -1.67
N TYR A 35 -3.53 -3.34 -1.75
CA TYR A 35 -3.04 -2.75 -2.98
C TYR A 35 -1.52 -2.61 -2.89
N LEU A 36 -0.85 -2.75 -4.03
CA LEU A 36 0.52 -2.32 -4.21
C LEU A 36 0.53 -0.84 -4.57
N PHE A 37 1.17 0.00 -3.76
CA PHE A 37 1.39 1.39 -4.04
C PHE A 37 2.84 1.61 -4.49
N THR A 38 3.02 2.07 -5.72
CA THR A 38 4.33 2.34 -6.32
C THR A 38 4.21 3.45 -7.36
N SER A 39 5.26 4.27 -7.50
CA SER A 39 5.30 5.41 -8.42
C SER A 39 4.06 6.33 -8.32
N GLY A 40 3.55 6.52 -7.10
CA GLY A 40 2.39 7.38 -6.84
C GLY A 40 1.01 6.81 -7.20
N THR A 41 0.92 5.51 -7.56
CA THR A 41 -0.33 4.88 -8.00
C THR A 41 -0.62 3.59 -7.23
N LEU A 42 -1.90 3.28 -7.04
CA LEU A 42 -2.39 2.01 -6.50
C LEU A 42 -2.57 1.00 -7.62
N GLN A 43 -2.10 -0.22 -7.41
CA GLN A 43 -2.09 -1.30 -8.39
C GLN A 43 -2.43 -2.63 -7.72
N GLY A 44 -2.90 -3.61 -8.50
CA GLY A 44 -2.99 -5.01 -8.07
C GLY A 44 -3.90 -5.23 -6.85
N ARG A 45 -5.14 -4.75 -6.91
CA ARG A 45 -6.16 -4.95 -5.86
C ARG A 45 -6.32 -6.44 -5.54
N MET A 46 -6.20 -6.79 -4.26
CA MET A 46 -6.44 -8.12 -3.73
C MET A 46 -7.44 -8.06 -2.57
N GLY A 47 -8.57 -8.76 -2.70
CA GLY A 47 -9.57 -8.87 -1.63
C GLY A 47 -9.46 -10.15 -0.82
N GLY A 48 -10.24 -10.21 0.26
CA GLY A 48 -10.39 -11.38 1.13
C GLY A 48 -9.44 -11.38 2.33
N ASN A 49 -9.64 -12.34 3.24
CA ASN A 49 -8.96 -12.34 4.53
C ASN A 49 -7.43 -12.30 4.40
N ASN A 50 -6.76 -11.52 5.25
CA ASN A 50 -5.31 -11.32 5.24
C ASN A 50 -4.73 -10.93 3.85
N ALA A 51 -5.46 -10.12 3.08
CA ALA A 51 -5.04 -9.72 1.73
C ALA A 51 -3.63 -9.12 1.68
N SER A 52 -3.28 -8.25 2.63
CA SER A 52 -1.96 -7.62 2.67
C SER A 52 -0.83 -8.63 2.84
N THR A 53 -1.02 -9.62 3.73
CA THR A 53 -0.04 -10.67 4.00
C THR A 53 0.11 -11.61 2.81
N ARG A 54 -1.01 -11.95 2.15
CA ARG A 54 -0.97 -12.78 0.94
C ARG A 54 -0.30 -12.06 -0.23
N LEU A 55 -0.56 -10.77 -0.40
CA LEU A 55 0.10 -9.95 -1.41
C LEU A 55 1.60 -9.84 -1.12
N ALA A 56 2.00 -9.60 0.14
CA ALA A 56 3.40 -9.58 0.55
C ALA A 56 4.10 -10.91 0.23
N LYS A 57 3.53 -12.05 0.61
CA LYS A 57 4.08 -13.39 0.29
C LYS A 57 4.28 -13.64 -1.20
N ARG A 58 3.39 -13.12 -2.05
CA ARG A 58 3.56 -13.24 -3.51
C ARG A 58 4.72 -12.38 -4.02
N LEU A 59 4.91 -11.21 -3.44
CA LEU A 59 5.94 -10.26 -3.84
C LEU A 59 7.30 -10.48 -3.14
N GLU A 60 7.36 -11.33 -2.11
CA GLU A 60 8.60 -11.75 -1.43
C GLU A 60 9.59 -12.43 -2.39
N GLN A 61 9.11 -13.04 -3.48
CA GLN A 61 9.96 -13.65 -4.51
C GLN A 61 10.76 -12.62 -5.31
N VAL A 62 10.28 -11.37 -5.39
CA VAL A 62 10.90 -10.32 -6.22
C VAL A 62 11.57 -9.22 -5.39
N ALA A 63 11.18 -9.04 -4.13
CA ALA A 63 11.76 -8.04 -3.26
C ALA A 63 11.57 -8.37 -1.77
N HIS A 64 12.41 -7.79 -0.92
CA HIS A 64 12.29 -7.95 0.52
C HIS A 64 11.25 -6.98 1.09
N TRP A 65 10.11 -7.52 1.53
CA TRP A 65 9.03 -6.75 2.13
C TRP A 65 9.14 -6.77 3.66
N ARG A 66 9.31 -5.59 4.25
CA ARG A 66 9.31 -5.44 5.70
C ARG A 66 7.91 -5.09 6.18
N GLN A 67 7.39 -5.85 7.14
CA GLN A 67 6.13 -5.55 7.80
C GLN A 67 6.26 -4.24 8.60
N VAL A 68 5.23 -3.41 8.51
CA VAL A 68 5.12 -2.13 9.23
C VAL A 68 4.02 -2.27 10.30
N PRO A 69 4.23 -1.73 11.52
CA PRO A 69 3.17 -1.63 12.52
C PRO A 69 1.92 -0.96 11.96
N ARG A 70 0.74 -1.36 12.44
CA ARG A 70 -0.50 -0.69 12.05
C ARG A 70 -0.49 0.72 12.64
N VAL A 71 -0.34 1.72 11.78
CA VAL A 71 -0.38 3.15 12.14
C VAL A 71 -1.67 3.78 11.62
N ALA A 72 -1.88 5.06 11.94
CA ALA A 72 -3.01 5.82 11.44
C ALA A 72 -3.11 5.73 9.90
N PRO A 73 -4.32 5.56 9.34
CA PRO A 73 -4.50 5.52 7.89
C PRO A 73 -4.11 6.83 7.20
N TYR A 74 -3.48 6.73 6.03
CA TYR A 74 -3.06 7.86 5.21
C TYR A 74 -4.02 8.08 4.04
N THR A 75 -4.16 9.32 3.60
CA THR A 75 -4.75 9.62 2.29
C THR A 75 -3.79 9.20 1.17
N LEU A 76 -4.29 9.13 -0.07
CA LEU A 76 -3.44 8.86 -1.23
C LEU A 76 -2.29 9.87 -1.34
N ASP A 77 -2.53 11.16 -1.10
CA ASP A 77 -1.47 12.18 -1.06
C ASP A 77 -0.46 11.93 0.06
N GLY A 78 -0.91 11.50 1.23
CA GLY A 78 -0.01 11.08 2.31
C GLY A 78 0.89 9.90 1.91
N LEU A 79 0.35 8.93 1.17
CA LEU A 79 1.16 7.83 0.61
C LEU A 79 2.19 8.33 -0.40
N ARG A 80 1.82 9.29 -1.27
CA ARG A 80 2.73 9.89 -2.26
C ARG A 80 3.92 10.58 -1.60
N GLN A 81 3.69 11.30 -0.50
CA GLN A 81 4.76 11.94 0.28
C GLN A 81 5.70 10.93 0.97
N MET A 82 5.26 9.71 1.24
CA MET A 82 6.10 8.67 1.85
C MET A 82 6.91 7.84 0.84
N ALA A 83 6.46 7.77 -0.41
CA ALA A 83 7.08 6.94 -1.45
C ALA A 83 7.97 7.72 -2.43
N GLY A 84 7.84 9.05 -2.46
CA GLY A 84 8.74 9.99 -3.15
C GLY A 84 9.85 10.47 -2.23
#